data_AF-A0AAC8QJ22-F1
#
_entry.id   AF-A0AAC8QJ22-F1
#
_cell.length_a   1.000
_cell.length_b   1.000
_cell.length_c   1.000
_cell.angle_alpha   90.00
_cell.angle_beta   90.00
_cell.angle_gamma   90.00
#
_symmetry.space_group_name_H-M   'P 1'
#
loop_
_entity.id
_entity.type
_entity.pdbx_description
1 polymer ?
#
loop_
_entity_poly.entity_id
_entity_poly.type
_entity_poly.pdbx_seq_one_letter_code
_entity_poly.pdbx_strand_id
1 'polypeptide(L)'
;MKKLYDYIEALKRHTRLNANWKIAEYLGVSRQFITTLRYGKVWLSREKCLDIANALGIDATEIVMTINAEKSQSLDEKEQWLALAEQNRTPINPPPEFRPDGSPRRRNKSSSTKK
;
A
#
# COMPACT_ATOMS: atom_id res chain seq x y z
N MET A 1 9.72 -10.52 -2.58
CA MET A 1 8.25 -10.71 -2.53
C MET A 1 7.60 -9.38 -2.25
N LYS A 2 6.75 -8.93 -3.16
CA LYS A 2 5.96 -7.71 -2.98
C LYS A 2 4.99 -7.95 -1.81
N LYS A 3 4.93 -7.01 -0.89
CA LYS A 3 4.12 -7.09 0.33
C LYS A 3 2.93 -6.15 0.26
N LEU A 4 1.92 -6.39 1.09
CA LEU A 4 0.81 -5.44 1.24
C LEU A 4 1.30 -4.02 1.56
N TYR A 5 2.33 -3.93 2.41
CA TYR A 5 2.93 -2.66 2.78
C TYR A 5 3.62 -1.92 1.61
N ASP A 6 4.03 -2.62 0.56
CA ASP A 6 4.64 -1.97 -0.61
C ASP A 6 3.64 -1.11 -1.37
N TYR A 7 2.34 -1.47 -1.36
CA TYR A 7 1.29 -0.61 -1.91
C TYR A 7 1.07 0.65 -1.06
N ILE A 8 1.22 0.54 0.26
CA ILE A 8 1.19 1.70 1.16
C ILE A 8 2.39 2.61 0.89
N GLU A 9 3.57 2.07 0.60
CA GLU A 9 4.70 2.88 0.16
C GLU A 9 4.49 3.50 -1.22
N ALA A 10 3.89 2.75 -2.16
CA ALA A 10 3.54 3.26 -3.47
C ALA A 10 2.58 4.45 -3.36
N LEU A 11 1.58 4.40 -2.47
CA LEU A 11 0.70 5.54 -2.19
C LEU A 11 1.51 6.76 -1.78
N LYS A 12 2.48 6.61 -0.86
CA LYS A 12 3.30 7.75 -0.41
C LYS A 12 4.17 8.33 -1.52
N ARG A 13 4.65 7.50 -2.44
CA ARG A 13 5.58 7.89 -3.51
C ARG A 13 4.88 8.50 -4.71
N HIS A 14 3.74 7.93 -5.10
CA HIS A 14 3.05 8.23 -6.35
C HIS A 14 1.80 9.10 -6.16
N THR A 15 1.28 9.24 -4.94
CA THR A 15 0.08 10.04 -4.67
C THR A 15 0.33 11.20 -3.71
N ARG A 16 -0.67 12.08 -3.58
CA ARG A 16 -0.73 13.14 -2.55
C ARG A 16 -0.82 12.60 -1.12
N LEU A 17 -1.12 11.31 -0.94
CA LEU A 17 -1.18 10.63 0.37
C LEU A 17 0.23 10.31 0.87
N ASN A 18 1.05 11.34 1.00
CA ASN A 18 2.48 11.26 1.30
C ASN A 18 2.82 10.95 2.77
N ALA A 19 1.83 10.75 3.63
CA ALA A 19 2.02 10.52 5.06
C ALA A 19 1.08 9.44 5.59
N ASN A 20 1.55 8.65 6.57
CA ASN A 20 0.76 7.55 7.16
C ASN A 20 -0.59 8.03 7.70
N TRP A 21 -0.66 9.26 8.23
CA TRP A 21 -1.90 9.81 8.76
C TRP A 21 -2.93 10.12 7.67
N LYS A 22 -2.50 10.64 6.50
CA LYS A 22 -3.39 10.86 5.34
C LYS A 22 -3.89 9.55 4.77
N ILE A 23 -3.02 8.54 4.69
CA ILE A 23 -3.41 7.19 4.24
C ILE A 23 -4.39 6.57 5.23
N ALA A 24 -4.13 6.69 6.54
CA ALA A 24 -5.03 6.19 7.58
C ALA A 24 -6.41 6.84 7.50
N GLU A 25 -6.46 8.16 7.33
CA GLU A 25 -7.69 8.93 7.15
C GLU A 25 -8.44 8.51 5.88
N TYR A 26 -7.75 8.42 4.74
CA TYR A 26 -8.33 7.96 3.48
C TYR A 26 -8.92 6.55 3.58
N LEU A 27 -8.21 5.65 4.25
CA LEU A 27 -8.66 4.28 4.46
C LEU A 27 -9.61 4.15 5.65
N GLY A 28 -9.93 5.22 6.39
CA GLY A 28 -10.78 5.14 7.59
C GLY A 28 -10.26 4.16 8.66
N VAL A 29 -8.94 4.04 8.81
CA VAL A 29 -8.28 3.17 9.80
C VAL A 29 -7.44 3.99 10.77
N SER A 30 -7.03 3.39 11.88
CA SER A 30 -6.14 4.06 12.82
C SER A 30 -4.72 4.23 12.25
N ARG A 31 -4.02 5.28 12.67
CA ARG A 31 -2.60 5.49 12.30
C ARG A 31 -1.70 4.33 12.75
N GLN A 32 -2.05 3.73 13.88
CA GLN A 32 -1.34 2.56 14.41
C GLN A 32 -1.54 1.35 13.50
N PHE A 33 -2.74 1.16 12.94
CA PHE A 33 -3.02 0.10 11.97
C PHE A 33 -2.06 0.16 10.77
N ILE A 34 -1.87 1.35 10.19
CA ILE A 34 -0.93 1.55 9.07
C ILE A 34 0.51 1.19 9.45
N THR A 35 0.93 1.50 10.68
CA THR A 35 2.25 1.12 11.19
C THR A 35 2.35 -0.38 11.39
N THR A 36 1.28 -1.03 11.89
CA THR A 36 1.23 -2.48 12.12
C THR A 36 1.29 -3.28 10.80
N LEU A 37 0.74 -2.74 9.70
CA LEU A 37 0.82 -3.36 8.36
C LEU A 37 2.27 -3.62 7.93
N ARG A 38 3.22 -2.76 8.33
CA ARG A 38 4.65 -2.93 8.02
C ARG A 38 5.20 -4.25 8.56
N TYR A 39 4.69 -4.70 9.69
CA TYR A 39 5.15 -5.93 10.35
C TYR A 39 4.43 -7.18 9.83
N GLY A 40 3.46 -7.05 8.91
CA GLY A 40 2.74 -8.18 8.33
C GLY A 40 1.87 -8.95 9.33
N LYS A 41 1.47 -8.31 10.44
CA LYS A 41 0.62 -8.92 11.47
C LYS A 41 -0.88 -8.68 11.27
N VAL A 42 -1.23 -7.76 10.38
CA VAL A 42 -2.60 -7.35 10.09
C VAL A 42 -2.78 -7.24 8.59
N TRP A 43 -4.01 -7.44 8.12
CA TRP A 43 -4.37 -7.37 6.71
C TRP A 43 -5.53 -6.42 6.50
N LEU A 44 -5.62 -5.84 5.31
CA LEU A 44 -6.72 -4.97 4.93
C LEU A 44 -7.96 -5.77 4.54
N SER A 45 -9.14 -5.20 4.77
CA SER A 45 -10.39 -5.72 4.22
C SER A 45 -10.43 -5.47 2.70
N ARG A 46 -11.28 -6.22 2.00
CA ARG A 46 -11.43 -6.13 0.55
C ARG A 46 -11.80 -4.71 0.09
N GLU A 47 -12.67 -4.04 0.82
CA GLU A 47 -13.07 -2.65 0.57
C GLU A 47 -11.86 -1.71 0.56
N LYS A 48 -10.97 -1.83 1.54
CA LYS A 48 -9.77 -1.00 1.62
C LYS A 48 -8.75 -1.33 0.54
N CYS A 49 -8.75 -2.56 0.03
CA CYS A 49 -7.93 -2.91 -1.12
C CYS A 49 -8.42 -2.18 -2.39
N LEU A 50 -9.73 -2.05 -2.56
CA LEU A 50 -10.31 -1.27 -3.65
C LEU A 50 -9.96 0.20 -3.52
N ASP A 51 -10.02 0.77 -2.32
CA ASP A 51 -9.61 2.17 -2.08
C ASP A 51 -8.15 2.41 -2.48
N ILE A 52 -7.23 1.52 -2.07
CA ILE A 52 -5.81 1.62 -2.46
C ILE A 52 -5.64 1.50 -3.97
N ALA A 53 -6.32 0.54 -4.59
CA ALA A 53 -6.27 0.32 -6.02
C ALA A 53 -6.74 1.55 -6.80
N ASN A 54 -7.86 2.14 -6.40
CA ASN A 54 -8.39 3.37 -6.95
C ASN A 54 -7.40 4.54 -6.81
N ALA A 55 -6.79 4.71 -5.64
CA ALA A 55 -5.84 5.79 -5.41
C ALA A 55 -4.54 5.63 -6.22
N LEU A 56 -4.10 4.40 -6.47
CA LEU A 56 -2.92 4.09 -7.30
C LEU A 56 -3.23 3.97 -8.79
N GLY A 57 -4.51 3.83 -9.16
CA GLY A 57 -4.95 3.48 -10.51
C GLY A 57 -4.38 2.15 -10.99
N ILE A 58 -4.34 1.16 -10.10
CA ILE A 58 -3.98 -0.24 -10.41
C ILE A 58 -5.21 -1.13 -10.22
N ASP A 59 -5.12 -2.38 -10.68
CA ASP A 59 -6.16 -3.37 -10.44
C ASP A 59 -6.16 -3.85 -8.98
N ALA A 60 -7.34 -3.89 -8.37
CA ALA A 60 -7.51 -4.35 -6.99
C ALA A 60 -7.22 -5.85 -6.85
N THR A 61 -7.37 -6.60 -7.94
CA THR A 61 -7.07 -8.04 -7.99
C THR A 61 -5.60 -8.32 -7.64
N GLU A 62 -4.66 -7.50 -8.12
CA GLU A 62 -3.23 -7.62 -7.80
C GLU A 62 -2.99 -7.51 -6.28
N ILE A 63 -3.66 -6.55 -5.61
CA ILE A 63 -3.52 -6.32 -4.18
C ILE A 63 -4.11 -7.50 -3.39
N VAL A 64 -5.31 -7.96 -3.77
CA VAL A 64 -5.99 -9.08 -3.09
C VAL A 64 -5.18 -10.36 -3.21
N MET A 65 -4.64 -10.66 -4.39
CA MET A 65 -3.77 -11.83 -4.62
C MET A 65 -2.49 -11.75 -3.78
N THR A 66 -1.88 -10.55 -3.68
CA THR A 66 -0.70 -10.34 -2.83
C THR A 66 -1.02 -10.62 -1.35
N ILE A 67 -2.19 -10.18 -0.86
CA ILE A 67 -2.64 -10.43 0.51
C ILE A 67 -2.87 -11.93 0.74
N ASN A 68 -3.50 -12.62 -0.21
CA ASN A 68 -3.72 -14.06 -0.11
C ASN A 68 -2.39 -14.82 -0.07
N ALA A 69 -1.42 -14.43 -0.91
CA ALA A 69 -0.07 -15.00 -0.88
C ALA A 69 0.64 -14.78 0.47
N GLU A 70 0.42 -13.63 1.11
CA GLU A 70 0.96 -13.36 2.46
C GLU A 70 0.25 -14.15 3.55
N LYS A 71 -1.04 -14.45 3.39
CA LYS A 71 -1.84 -15.23 4.33
C LYS A 71 -1.58 -16.73 4.23
N SER A 72 -1.33 -17.24 3.03
CA SER A 72 -1.08 -18.66 2.79
C SER A 72 0.17 -19.12 3.54
N GLN A 73 0.00 -20.17 4.36
CA GLN A 73 1.10 -20.84 5.05
C GLN A 73 1.76 -21.89 4.17
N SER A 74 1.05 -22.39 3.16
CA SER A 74 1.59 -23.32 2.15
C SER A 74 2.44 -22.57 1.12
N LEU A 75 3.60 -23.13 0.79
CA LEU A 75 4.51 -22.60 -0.23
C LEU A 75 3.88 -22.68 -1.63
N ASP A 76 3.21 -23.77 -1.96
CA ASP A 76 2.59 -23.99 -3.28
C ASP A 76 1.48 -22.97 -3.57
N GLU A 77 0.59 -22.74 -2.59
CA GLU A 77 -0.47 -21.74 -2.75
C GLU A 77 0.12 -20.34 -2.91
N LYS A 78 1.17 -20.04 -2.15
CA LYS A 78 1.85 -18.74 -2.17
C LYS A 78 2.47 -18.46 -3.54
N GLU A 79 3.08 -19.47 -4.17
CA GLU A 79 3.60 -19.35 -5.53
C GLU A 79 2.50 -19.15 -6.57
N GLN A 80 1.38 -19.88 -6.45
CA GLN A 80 0.22 -19.71 -7.33
C GLN A 80 -0.38 -18.29 -7.24
N TRP A 81 -0.58 -17.78 -6.03
CA TRP A 81 -1.10 -16.43 -5.83
C TRP A 81 -0.15 -15.35 -6.36
N LEU A 82 1.16 -15.55 -6.22
CA LEU A 82 2.16 -14.64 -6.78
C LEU A 82 2.14 -14.64 -8.31
N ALA A 83 2.08 -15.81 -8.93
CA ALA A 83 2.03 -15.92 -10.39
C ALA A 83 0.80 -15.19 -10.95
N LEU A 84 -0.35 -15.31 -10.29
CA LEU A 84 -1.57 -14.58 -10.65
C LEU A 84 -1.43 -13.07 -10.43
N ALA A 85 -0.79 -12.63 -9.34
CA ALA A 85 -0.54 -11.22 -9.09
C ALA A 85 0.38 -10.61 -10.16
N GLU A 86 1.39 -11.35 -10.62
CA GLU A 86 2.31 -10.89 -11.65
C GLU A 86 1.64 -10.77 -13.02
N GLN A 87 0.73 -11.68 -13.37
CA GLN A 87 -0.07 -11.59 -14.60
C GLN A 87 -1.00 -10.37 -14.63
N ASN A 88 -1.56 -10.00 -13.48
CA ASN A 88 -2.46 -8.85 -13.34
C ASN A 88 -1.72 -7.55 -13.00
N ARG A 89 -0.38 -7.55 -13.07
CA ARG A 89 0.42 -6.40 -12.69
C ARG A 89 0.12 -5.22 -13.59
N THR A 90 -0.44 -4.18 -13.00
CA THR A 90 -0.79 -2.95 -13.72
C THR A 90 0.22 -1.85 -13.41
N PRO A 91 0.58 -1.01 -14.39
CA PRO A 91 1.44 0.14 -14.13
C PRO A 91 0.72 1.12 -13.21
N ILE A 92 1.41 1.64 -12.20
CA ILE A 92 0.87 2.62 -11.26
C ILE A 92 0.54 3.91 -12.03
N ASN A 93 -0.74 4.22 -12.14
CA ASN A 93 -1.24 5.42 -12.81
C ASN A 93 -2.30 6.12 -11.93
N PRO A 94 -1.88 6.91 -10.93
CA PRO A 94 -2.80 7.49 -9.99
C PRO A 94 -3.76 8.48 -10.69
N PRO A 95 -5.06 8.44 -10.36
CA PRO A 95 -6.04 9.37 -10.91
C PRO A 95 -5.66 10.82 -10.64
N PRO A 96 -6.14 11.80 -11.43
CA PRO A 96 -5.86 13.22 -11.25
C PRO A 96 -6.07 13.70 -9.81
N GLU A 97 -7.12 13.19 -9.15
CA GLU A 97 -7.43 13.48 -7.76
C GLU A 97 -6.30 13.12 -6.80
N PHE A 98 -5.59 12.02 -7.04
CA PHE A 98 -4.53 11.52 -6.17
C PHE A 98 -3.14 11.96 -6.61
N ARG A 99 -2.99 12.64 -7.76
CA ARG A 99 -1.69 13.10 -8.23
C ARG A 99 -1.03 14.03 -7.20
N PRO A 100 0.30 13.94 -7.02
CA PRO A 100 1.00 14.83 -6.13
C PRO A 100 0.90 16.26 -6.67
N ASP A 101 0.43 17.18 -5.84
CA ASP A 101 0.16 18.60 -6.17
C ASP A 101 1.42 19.44 -6.46
N GLY A 102 2.56 18.81 -6.78
CA GLY A 102 3.86 19.47 -6.94
C GLY A 102 4.42 20.12 -5.66
N SER A 103 3.61 20.24 -4.60
CA SER A 103 4.00 20.77 -3.29
C SER A 103 5.26 20.05 -2.78
N PRO A 104 6.35 20.78 -2.50
CA PRO A 104 7.62 20.18 -2.12
C PRO A 104 7.42 19.18 -0.99
N ARG A 105 7.98 17.98 -1.15
CA ARG A 105 8.07 17.00 -0.05
C ARG A 105 8.74 17.73 1.11
N ARG A 106 7.99 18.07 2.16
CA ARG A 106 8.59 18.44 3.45
C ARG A 106 9.36 17.21 3.91
N ARG A 107 10.64 17.13 3.54
CA ARG A 107 11.59 16.19 4.10
C ARG A 107 11.59 16.51 5.58
N ASN A 108 10.90 15.70 6.38
CA ASN A 108 11.10 15.74 7.83
C ASN A 108 12.60 15.49 8.02
N LYS A 109 13.37 16.54 8.29
CA LYS A 109 14.69 16.40 8.89
C LYS A 109 14.41 15.62 10.16
N SER A 110 14.78 14.33 10.16
CA SER A 110 14.95 13.57 11.39
C SER A 110 15.85 14.42 12.28
N SER A 111 15.26 15.05 13.28
CA SER A 111 16.00 15.73 14.34
C SER A 111 16.79 14.64 15.05
N SER A 112 18.04 14.50 14.64
CA SER A 112 19.09 13.82 15.38
C SER A 112 19.34 14.65 16.65
N THR A 113 18.45 14.53 17.64
CA THR A 113 18.70 15.08 18.96
C THR A 113 19.51 14.05 19.72
N LYS A 114 20.83 14.19 19.56
CA LYS A 114 21.84 13.57 20.39
C LYS A 114 21.74 14.20 21.78
N LYS A 115 21.49 13.41 22.82
CA LYS A 115 21.93 13.70 24.20
C LYS A 115 21.93 12.40 24.99
#